data_AF-A0A842J9L7-F1
#
_entry.id   AF-A0A842J9L7-F1
#
_cell.length_a   1.000
_cell.length_b   1.000
_cell.length_c   1.000
_cell.angle_alpha   90.00
_cell.angle_beta   90.00
_cell.angle_gamma   90.00
#
_symmetry.space_group_name_H-M   'P 1'
#
loop_
_entity.id
_entity.type
_entity.pdbx_description
1 polymer ?
#
loop_
_entity_poly.entity_id
_entity_poly.type
_entity_poly.pdbx_seq_one_letter_code
_entity_poly.pdbx_strand_id
1 'polypeptide(L)' 'MWLDELKIAVANDDAEAIAALADEMPSKFDSLEEALQAQELLGAAINLIQKNKTELGKELEKLKNVKKYMAS' A
#
# COMPACT_ATOMS: atom_id res chain seq x y z
N MET A 1 17.41 4.23 6.97
CA MET A 1 16.38 5.29 7.13
C MET A 1 15.19 5.03 6.23
N TRP A 2 15.24 5.28 4.91
CA TRP A 2 14.09 5.01 4.03
C TRP A 2 13.55 3.56 4.13
N LEU A 3 14.44 2.57 4.15
CA LEU A 3 14.07 1.16 4.25
C LEU A 3 13.39 0.81 5.58
N ASP A 4 13.86 1.41 6.67
CA ASP A 4 13.27 1.25 8.01
C ASP A 4 11.88 1.90 8.07
N GLU A 5 11.73 3.06 7.46
CA GLU A 5 10.45 3.76 7.36
C GLU A 5 9.46 3.01 6.49
N LEU A 6 9.90 2.44 5.36
CA LEU A 6 9.07 1.56 4.55
C LEU A 6 8.62 0.34 5.33
N LYS A 7 9.53 -0.27 6.10
CA LYS A 7 9.20 -1.40 6.96
C LYS A 7 8.16 -1.04 8.02
N ILE A 8 8.27 0.12 8.65
CA ILE A 8 7.29 0.62 9.63
C ILE A 8 5.95 0.89 8.96
N ALA A 9 5.95 1.55 7.80
CA ALA A 9 4.73 1.87 7.05
C ALA A 9 3.97 0.61 6.63
N VAL A 10 4.69 -0.39 6.09
CA VAL A 10 4.14 -1.70 5.74
C VAL A 10 3.60 -2.43 6.97
N ALA A 11 4.31 -2.39 8.10
CA ALA A 11 3.88 -3.06 9.33
C ALA A 11 2.63 -2.43 9.97
N ASN A 12 2.38 -1.14 9.72
CA ASN A 12 1.23 -0.41 10.22
C ASN A 12 0.05 -0.33 9.23
N ASP A 13 0.16 -0.99 8.07
CA ASP A 13 -0.81 -0.86 6.97
C ASP A 13 -1.06 0.61 6.53
N ASP A 14 -0.04 1.46 6.69
CA ASP A 14 -0.15 2.90 6.43
C ASP A 14 0.09 3.21 4.95
N ALA A 15 -0.99 3.14 4.17
CA ALA A 15 -0.95 3.33 2.73
C ALA A 15 -0.51 4.74 2.31
N GLU A 16 -0.73 5.76 3.14
CA GLU A 16 -0.30 7.13 2.86
C GLU A 16 1.21 7.27 3.02
N ALA A 17 1.77 6.73 4.11
CA ALA A 17 3.21 6.68 4.32
C ALA A 17 3.92 5.87 3.24
N ILE A 18 3.36 4.71 2.84
CA ILE A 18 3.89 3.91 1.72
C ILE A 18 3.93 4.74 0.41
N ALA A 19 2.87 5.51 0.13
CA ALA A 19 2.80 6.31 -1.09
C ALA A 19 3.82 7.47 -1.07
N ALA A 20 4.01 8.14 0.07
CA ALA A 20 5.03 9.16 0.21
C ALA A 20 6.45 8.60 0.01
N LEU A 21 6.74 7.45 0.62
CA LEU A 21 8.03 6.76 0.49
C LEU A 21 8.29 6.26 -0.94
N ALA A 22 7.25 5.96 -1.72
CA ALA A 22 7.40 5.58 -3.12
C ALA A 22 7.96 6.73 -3.99
N ASP A 23 7.63 7.98 -3.68
CA ASP A 23 8.18 9.17 -4.35
C ASP A 23 9.63 9.42 -3.90
N GLU A 24 9.94 9.15 -2.63
CA GLU A 24 11.27 9.30 -2.03
C GLU A 24 12.19 8.08 -2.23
N MET A 25 11.86 7.20 -3.18
CA MET A 25 12.61 5.97 -3.39
C MET A 25 14.09 6.25 -3.68
N PRO A 26 15.03 5.63 -2.94
CA PRO A 26 16.45 5.86 -3.17
C PRO A 26 16.86 5.32 -4.54
N SER A 27 17.66 6.10 -5.28
CA SER A 27 18.13 5.71 -6.62
C SER A 27 19.21 4.64 -6.59
N LYS A 28 19.77 4.34 -5.41
CA LYS A 28 20.87 3.41 -5.18
C LYS A 28 20.71 2.75 -3.82
N PHE A 29 21.13 1.49 -3.71
CA PHE A 29 21.22 0.77 -2.45
C PHE A 29 22.70 0.47 -2.16
N ASP A 30 23.10 0.57 -0.90
CA ASP A 30 24.49 0.38 -0.47
C ASP A 30 24.94 -1.09 -0.55
N SER A 31 24.02 -2.04 -0.52
CA SER A 31 24.31 -3.47 -0.58
C SER A 31 23.19 -4.28 -1.23
N LEU A 32 23.55 -5.47 -1.74
CA LEU A 32 22.59 -6.40 -2.33
C LEU A 32 21.52 -6.84 -1.33
N GLU A 33 21.90 -7.08 -0.07
CA GLU A 33 20.97 -7.43 1.01
C GLU A 33 19.93 -6.33 1.22
N GLU A 34 20.34 -5.07 1.15
CA GLU A 34 19.47 -3.92 1.30
C GLU A 34 18.48 -3.80 0.13
N ALA A 35 18.96 -4.05 -1.09
CA ALA A 35 18.12 -4.08 -2.28
C ALA A 35 17.10 -5.24 -2.25
N LEU A 36 17.51 -6.42 -1.78
CA LEU A 36 16.61 -7.58 -1.62
C LEU A 36 15.53 -7.29 -0.58
N GLN A 37 15.91 -6.75 0.58
CA GLN A 37 14.94 -6.37 1.60
C GLN A 37 13.97 -5.30 1.09
N ALA A 38 14.46 -4.31 0.33
CA ALA A 38 13.61 -3.30 -0.29
C ALA A 38 12.61 -3.94 -1.26
N GLN A 39 13.07 -4.87 -2.10
CA GLN A 39 12.22 -5.59 -3.04
C GLN A 39 11.11 -6.38 -2.34
N GLU A 40 11.44 -7.09 -1.26
CA GLU A 40 10.46 -7.85 -0.48
C GLU A 40 9.41 -6.93 0.18
N LEU A 41 9.86 -5.83 0.79
CA LEU A 41 9.00 -4.84 1.42
C LEU A 41 8.07 -4.15 0.42
N LEU A 42 8.59 -3.78 -0.76
CA LEU A 42 7.78 -3.21 -1.84
C LEU A 42 6.74 -4.21 -2.34
N GLY A 43 7.09 -5.50 -2.43
CA GLY A 43 6.12 -6.56 -2.75
C GLY A 43 5.00 -6.66 -1.72
N ALA A 44 5.34 -6.60 -0.43
CA ALA A 44 4.36 -6.57 0.65
C ALA A 44 3.47 -5.31 0.59
N ALA A 45 4.06 -4.14 0.36
CA ALA A 45 3.35 -2.88 0.19
C ALA A 45 2.35 -2.92 -0.98
N ILE A 46 2.75 -3.48 -2.12
CA ILE A 46 1.87 -3.65 -3.29
C ILE A 46 0.68 -4.55 -2.94
N ASN A 47 0.92 -5.69 -2.29
CA ASN A 47 -0.14 -6.60 -1.88
C ASN A 47 -1.15 -5.92 -0.94
N LEU A 48 -0.65 -5.09 -0.03
CA LEU A 48 -1.46 -4.30 0.91
C LEU A 48 -2.36 -3.31 0.16
N ILE A 49 -1.79 -2.53 -0.75
CA ILE A 49 -2.55 -1.58 -1.59
C ILE A 49 -3.61 -2.30 -2.42
N GLN A 50 -3.27 -3.45 -3.00
CA GLN A 50 -4.23 -4.26 -3.77
C GLN A 50 -5.38 -4.76 -2.90
N LYS A 51 -5.09 -5.26 -1.70
CA LYS A 51 -6.09 -5.70 -0.73
C LYS A 51 -7.03 -4.55 -0.36
N ASN A 52 -6.48 -3.39 0.02
CA ASN A 52 -7.27 -2.21 0.37
C ASN A 52 -8.16 -1.75 -0.80
N LYS A 53 -7.63 -1.78 -2.03
CA LYS A 53 -8.41 -1.48 -3.24
C LYS A 53 -9.59 -2.44 -3.44
N THR A 54 -9.38 -3.73 -3.21
CA THR A 54 -10.45 -4.74 -3.31
C THR A 54 -11.51 -4.53 -2.23
N GLU A 55 -11.12 -4.24 -0.99
CA GLU A 55 -12.07 -3.96 0.10
C GLU A 55 -12.89 -2.71 -0.17
N LEU A 56 -12.24 -1.62 -0.56
CA LEU A 56 -12.92 -0.37 -0.95
C LEU A 56 -13.90 -0.59 -2.11
N GLY A 57 -13.52 -1.40 -3.10
CA GLY A 57 -14.39 -1.76 -4.22
C GLY A 57 -15.68 -2.46 -3.77
N LYS A 58 -15.58 -3.38 -2.79
CA LYS A 58 -16.74 -4.06 -2.21
C LYS A 58 -17.63 -3.10 -1.44
N GLU A 59 -17.05 -2.19 -0.67
CA GLU A 59 -17.81 -1.18 0.09
C GLU A 59 -18.55 -0.21 -0.85
N LEU A 60 -17.88 0.25 -1.92
CA LEU A 60 -18.51 1.08 -2.94
C LEU A 60 -19.67 0.36 -3.65
N GLU A 61 -19.55 -0.94 -3.91
CA GLU A 61 -20.63 -1.72 -4.50
C GLU A 61 -21.84 -1.82 -3.56
N LYS A 62 -21.61 -2.06 -2.26
CA LYS A 62 -22.67 -2.03 -1.24
C LYS A 62 -23.37 -0.67 -1.22
N LEU A 63 -22.62 0.43 -1.20
CA LEU A 63 -23.17 1.79 -1.22
C LEU A 63 -24.00 2.06 -2.47
N LYS A 64 -23.52 1.62 -3.66
CA LYS A 64 -24.27 1.74 -4.92
C LYS A 64 -25.60 0.97 -4.86
N ASN A 65 -25.60 -0.23 -4.29
CA ASN A 65 -26.80 -1.03 -4.13
C ASN A 65 -27.79 -0.34 -3.17
N VAL A 66 -27.33 0.12 -2.00
CA VAL A 66 -28.17 0.88 -1.05
C VAL A 66 -28.77 2.12 -1.73
N LYS A 67 -27.98 2.88 -2.49
CA LYS A 67 -28.49 4.04 -3.25
C LYS A 67 -29.55 3.67 -4.27
N LYS A 68 -29.41 2.55 -4.98
CA LYS A 68 -30.43 2.05 -5.92
C LYS A 68 -31.74 1.70 -5.21
N TYR A 69 -31.65 1.06 -4.05
CA TYR A 69 -32.84 0.72 -3.24
C TYR A 69 -33.55 1.95 -2.69
N MET A 70 -32.83 2.99 -2.28
CA MET A 70 -33.44 4.24 -1.76
C MET A 70 -34.04 5.14 -2.85
N ALA A 71 -33.63 4.96 -4.11
CA ALA A 71 -34.15 5.70 -5.26
C ALA A 71 -35.30 4.97 -5.99
N SER A 72 -35.68 3.78 -5.50
CA SER A 72 -36.85 2.99 -5.93
C SER A 72 -37.99 3.17 -4.94
#